data_AF-A0A963RCS8-F1
#
_entry.id   AF-A0A963RCS8-F1
#
_cell.length_a   1.000
_cell.length_b   1.000
_cell.length_c   1.000
_cell.angle_alpha   90.00
_cell.angle_beta   90.00
_cell.angle_gamma   90.00
#
_symmetry.space_group_name_H-M   'P 1'
#
loop_
_entity.id
_entity.type
_entity.pdbx_description
1 polymer ?
#
loop_
_entity_poly.entity_id
_entity_poly.type
_entity_poly.pdbx_seq_one_letter_code
_entity_poly.pdbx_strand_id
1 'polypeptide(L)' 'MKVAIIGRGFGASAMKPAFEMHDWQVEIVPSRDMAAVEAACAGDADLIAVHSPPFQHKDHVLAALA' A
#
# COMPACT_ATOMS: atom_id res chain seq x y z
N MET A 1 -0.16 3.28 -13.86
CA MET A 1 -0.39 3.67 -12.45
C MET A 1 0.62 2.95 -11.58
N LYS A 2 1.27 3.66 -10.66
CA LYS A 2 2.11 3.13 -9.60
C LYS A 2 1.27 2.96 -8.34
N VAL A 3 1.25 1.77 -7.77
CA VAL A 3 0.45 1.45 -6.58
C VAL A 3 1.36 0.95 -5.48
N ALA A 4 1.27 1.56 -4.31
CA ALA A 4 1.86 1.02 -3.10
C ALA A 4 0.76 0.35 -2.26
N ILE A 5 0.91 -0.95 -2.02
CA ILE A 5 -0.01 -1.74 -1.18
C ILE A 5 0.58 -1.86 0.22
N ILE A 6 -0.06 -1.28 1.22
CA ILE A 6 0.35 -1.44 2.62
C ILE A 6 -0.27 -2.72 3.17
N GLY A 7 0.51 -3.80 3.27
CA GLY A 7 0.10 -5.09 3.84
C GLY A 7 0.41 -6.29 2.94
N ARG A 8 1.10 -7.30 3.51
CA ARG A 8 1.57 -8.50 2.77
C ARG A 8 0.55 -9.64 2.64
N GLY A 9 -0.52 -9.65 3.43
CA GLY A 9 -1.52 -10.72 3.41
C GLY A 9 -2.42 -10.64 2.18
N PHE A 10 -3.67 -10.24 2.40
CA PHE A 10 -4.64 -10.02 1.32
C PHE A 10 -4.12 -9.08 0.22
N GLY A 11 -3.31 -8.07 0.59
CA GLY A 11 -2.67 -7.15 -0.35
C GLY A 11 -1.81 -7.85 -1.40
N ALA A 12 -0.96 -8.81 -1.00
CA ALA A 12 -0.11 -9.52 -1.96
C ALA A 12 -0.86 -10.65 -2.68
N SER A 13 -1.78 -11.34 -2.02
CA SER A 13 -2.44 -12.53 -2.58
C SER A 13 -3.63 -12.23 -3.50
N ALA A 14 -4.30 -11.08 -3.33
CA ALA A 14 -5.49 -10.74 -4.09
C ALA A 14 -5.36 -9.41 -4.83
N MET A 15 -4.90 -8.36 -4.13
CA MET A 15 -4.91 -7.00 -4.68
C MET A 15 -3.79 -6.77 -5.68
N LYS A 16 -2.58 -7.26 -5.41
CA LYS A 16 -1.47 -7.19 -6.37
C LYS A 16 -1.83 -7.84 -7.71
N PRO A 17 -2.29 -9.11 -7.77
CA PRO A 17 -2.77 -9.68 -9.03
C PRO A 17 -3.86 -8.85 -9.69
N ALA A 18 -4.82 -8.32 -8.91
CA ALA A 18 -5.91 -7.52 -9.45
C ALA A 18 -5.42 -6.24 -10.16
N PHE A 19 -4.45 -5.54 -9.58
CA PHE A 19 -3.84 -4.35 -10.19
C PHE A 19 -2.91 -4.71 -11.37
N GLU A 20 -2.13 -5.79 -11.26
CA GLU A 20 -1.24 -6.25 -12.34
C GLU A 20 -2.01 -6.67 -13.60
N MET A 21 -3.25 -7.18 -13.49
CA MET A 21 -4.12 -7.46 -14.65
C MET A 21 -4.47 -6.20 -15.47
N HIS A 22 -4.28 -5.01 -14.90
CA HIS A 22 -4.49 -3.72 -15.57
C HIS A 22 -3.16 -3.05 -15.97
N ASP A 23 -2.06 -3.79 -16.01
CA ASP A 23 -0.71 -3.30 -16.31
C ASP A 23 -0.21 -2.21 -15.33
N TRP A 24 -0.71 -2.22 -14.09
CA TRP A 24 -0.26 -1.31 -13.05
C TRP A 24 1.02 -1.83 -12.38
N GLN A 25 1.91 -0.91 -12.02
CA GLN A 25 3.15 -1.23 -11.31
C GLN A 25 2.85 -1.29 -9.81
N VAL A 26 3.11 -2.43 -9.16
CA VAL A 26 2.70 -2.67 -7.78
C VAL A 26 3.90 -2.94 -6.87
N GLU A 27 4.00 -2.17 -5.80
CA GLU A 27 4.91 -2.40 -4.67
C GLU A 27 4.13 -2.91 -3.45
N ILE A 28 4.69 -3.89 -2.72
CA ILE A 28 4.13 -4.35 -1.44
C ILE A 28 4.96 -3.77 -0.29
N VAL A 29 4.30 -2.98 0.55
CA VAL A 29 4.88 -2.33 1.74
C VAL A 29 4.48 -3.11 3.00
N PRO A 30 5.42 -3.46 3.90
CA PRO A 30 5.09 -4.13 5.15
C PRO A 30 4.39 -3.16 6.11
N SER A 31 3.17 -3.47 6.51
CA SER A 31 2.38 -2.57 7.37
C SER A 31 2.95 -2.35 8.79
N ARG A 32 3.92 -3.16 9.22
CA ARG A 32 4.57 -3.01 10.54
C ARG A 32 5.86 -2.18 10.47
N ASP A 33 6.29 -1.85 9.26
CA ASP A 33 7.47 -1.04 9.00
C ASP A 33 7.01 0.38 8.67
N MET A 34 6.85 1.21 9.71
CA MET A 34 6.33 2.57 9.56
C MET A 34 7.25 3.44 8.70
N ALA A 35 8.57 3.22 8.72
CA ALA A 35 9.49 3.95 7.88
C ALA A 35 9.26 3.63 6.39
N ALA A 36 9.02 2.35 6.06
CA ALA A 36 8.65 1.96 4.70
C ALA A 36 7.28 2.51 4.28
N VAL A 37 6.30 2.57 5.20
CA VAL A 37 5.00 3.20 4.94
C VAL A 37 5.14 4.69 4.63
N GLU A 38 5.87 5.42 5.47
CA GLU A 38 6.12 6.85 5.28
C GLU A 38 6.86 7.12 3.97
N ALA A 39 7.88 6.33 3.65
CA ALA A 39 8.61 6.43 2.39
C ALA A 39 7.72 6.17 1.17
N ALA A 40 6.81 5.19 1.24
CA ALA A 40 5.87 4.91 0.16
C ALA A 40 4.81 6.03 -0.01
N CYS A 41 4.34 6.62 1.09
CA CYS A 41 3.37 7.73 1.04
C CYS A 41 4.00 9.02 0.49
N ALA A 42 5.26 9.30 0.82
CA ALA A 42 6.02 10.44 0.30
C ALA A 42 6.60 10.21 -1.10
N GLY A 43 6.43 9.00 -1.66
CA GLY A 43 6.96 8.59 -2.95
C GLY A 43 6.14 9.09 -4.15
N ASP A 44 6.33 8.42 -5.28
CA ASP A 44 5.66 8.75 -6.55
C ASP A 44 4.53 7.76 -6.90
N ALA A 45 3.95 7.11 -5.89
CA ALA A 45 2.78 6.26 -6.08
C ALA A 45 1.56 7.12 -6.44
N ASP A 46 0.85 6.72 -7.50
CA ASP A 46 -0.41 7.33 -7.90
C ASP A 46 -1.58 6.88 -7.00
N LEU A 47 -1.42 5.75 -6.31
CA LEU A 47 -2.41 5.14 -5.43
C LEU A 47 -1.76 4.44 -4.23
N ILE A 48 -2.27 4.73 -3.02
CA ILE A 48 -1.97 3.95 -1.82
C ILE A 48 -3.17 3.03 -1.51
N ALA A 49 -2.94 1.72 -1.52
CA ALA A 49 -3.96 0.71 -1.20
C ALA A 49 -3.71 0.11 0.19
N VAL A 50 -4.56 0.49 1.16
CA VAL A 50 -4.40 0.08 2.57
C VAL A 50 -5.02 -1.31 2.82
N HIS A 51 -4.17 -2.31 3.01
CA HIS A 51 -4.55 -3.70 3.36
C HIS A 51 -3.86 -4.20 4.65
N SER A 52 -3.47 -3.26 5.52
CA SER A 52 -2.99 -3.51 6.87
C SER A 52 -4.10 -4.05 7.79
N PRO A 53 -3.78 -4.56 8.99
CA PRO A 53 -4.79 -4.88 9.99
C PRO A 53 -5.71 -3.68 10.31
N PRO A 54 -7.02 -3.87 10.55
CA PRO A 54 -7.97 -2.76 10.72
C PRO A 54 -7.57 -1.71 11.76
N PHE A 55 -6.93 -2.12 12.85
CA PHE A 55 -6.49 -1.21 13.91
C PHE A 55 -5.34 -0.28 13.50
N GLN A 56 -4.69 -0.53 12.35
CA GLN A 56 -3.66 0.35 11.76
C GLN A 56 -4.21 1.21 10.61
N HIS A 57 -5.48 1.04 10.21
CA HIS A 57 -6.02 1.74 9.04
C HIS A 57 -5.98 3.25 9.20
N LYS A 58 -6.36 3.76 10.38
CA LYS A 58 -6.36 5.20 10.65
C LYS A 58 -4.98 5.80 10.39
N ASP A 59 -3.94 5.21 10.95
CA ASP A 59 -2.58 5.75 10.88
C ASP A 59 -2.04 5.68 9.45
N HIS A 60 -2.26 4.57 8.74
CA HIS A 60 -1.83 4.43 7.34
C HIS A 60 -2.60 5.32 6.36
N VAL A 61 -3.90 5.52 6.57
CA VAL A 61 -4.70 6.44 5.74
C VAL A 61 -4.28 7.88 5.98
N LEU A 62 -4.03 8.27 7.24
CA LEU A 62 -3.54 9.61 7.55
C LEU A 62 -2.15 9.86 6.95
N ALA A 63 -1.25 8.87 7.00
CA ALA A 63 0.04 8.96 6.33
C ALA A 63 -0.09 9.13 4.81
N ALA A 64 -1.06 8.46 4.17
CA ALA A 64 -1.29 8.54 2.73
C ALA A 64 -1.97 9.85 2.27
N LEU A 65 -2.59 10.60 3.18
CA LEU A 65 -3.29 11.85 2.90
C LEU A 65 -2.48 13.11 3.26
N ALA A 66 -1.31 12.93 3.88
CA ALA A 66 -0.42 14.01 4.30
C ALA A 66 0.37 14.58 3.10
#